data_AF-A0A7S0ASG0-F1
#
_entry.id   AF-A0A7S0ASG0-F1
#
_cell.length_a   1.000
_cell.length_b   1.000
_cell.length_c   1.000
_cell.angle_alpha   90.00
_cell.angle_beta   90.00
_cell.angle_gamma   90.00
#
_symmetry.space_group_name_H-M   'P 1'
#
loop_
_entity.id
_entity.type
_entity.pdbx_description
1 polymer ?
#
loop_
_entity_poly.entity_id
_entity_poly.type
_entity_poly.pdbx_seq_one_letter_code
_entity_poly.pdbx_strand_id
1 'polypeptide(L)'
;GKTGVNHPLGKNMVGSFHQPQCVFIDTNTLSTLPDRELQSGVAEVIKYGLIRDADFFDWQEKNMASLLARDPDTLRYAIKRSCENKAEVVKADEKEAGVRATLNLGHTFGHAIENGSGYGVWLHGEAVAIGTVMAANMSARMGWIDQSLVKRIYDIMDAANLPVELPLDSPMNAETFLKVMSVDKKVANGQLRLILLKGELGNCLFTGDFDEQAMKDTIDEFVAECSGASKVAA
;
A
#
# COMPACT_ATOMS: atom_id res chain seq x y z
N GLY A 1 -7.85 -4.61 16.36
CA GLY A 1 -6.96 -5.55 17.06
C GLY A 1 -6.55 -6.73 16.22
N LYS A 2 -5.71 -6.55 15.20
CA LYS A 2 -4.94 -7.66 14.60
C LYS A 2 -3.56 -7.56 15.23
N THR A 3 -3.12 -8.60 15.94
CA THR A 3 -1.81 -8.65 16.61
C THR A 3 -1.02 -9.84 16.07
N GLY A 4 0.30 -9.75 16.07
CA GLY A 4 1.13 -10.87 15.60
C GLY A 4 2.63 -10.58 15.66
N VAL A 5 3.40 -11.61 15.33
CA VAL A 5 4.86 -11.60 15.26
C VAL A 5 5.34 -12.19 13.93
N ASN A 6 6.54 -11.80 13.50
CA ASN A 6 7.16 -12.31 12.28
C ASN A 6 7.74 -13.71 12.50
N HIS A 7 7.78 -14.49 11.42
CA HIS A 7 8.52 -15.75 11.32
C HIS A 7 9.61 -15.56 10.25
N PRO A 8 10.75 -16.29 10.26
CA PRO A 8 11.76 -16.19 9.21
C PRO A 8 11.23 -16.39 7.78
N LEU A 9 10.10 -17.10 7.65
CA LEU A 9 9.43 -17.36 6.36
C LEU A 9 8.36 -16.32 5.99
N GLY A 10 8.06 -15.33 6.84
CA GLY A 10 7.08 -14.30 6.50
C GLY A 10 6.59 -13.40 7.63
N LYS A 11 6.03 -12.25 7.23
CA LYS A 11 5.55 -11.18 8.12
C LYS A 11 4.23 -11.55 8.83
N ASN A 12 4.13 -11.28 10.13
CA ASN A 12 2.92 -11.47 10.96
C ASN A 12 2.29 -12.89 10.91
N MET A 13 3.08 -13.95 10.74
CA MET A 13 2.58 -15.32 10.49
C MET A 13 1.92 -15.97 11.70
N VAL A 14 2.29 -15.56 12.92
CA VAL A 14 1.70 -16.04 14.17
C VAL A 14 1.03 -14.87 14.87
N GLY A 15 -0.24 -14.98 15.22
CA GLY A 15 -0.99 -13.84 15.76
C GLY A 15 -2.40 -14.15 16.22
N SER A 16 -3.14 -13.11 16.61
CA SER A 16 -4.52 -13.19 17.10
C SER A 16 -5.34 -11.96 16.71
N PHE A 17 -6.66 -12.11 16.71
CA PHE A 17 -7.58 -10.97 16.69
C PHE A 17 -7.97 -10.63 18.13
N HIS A 18 -7.40 -9.55 18.68
CA HIS A 18 -7.63 -9.09 20.05
C HIS A 18 -7.81 -7.58 20.09
N GLN A 19 -9.03 -7.11 20.42
CA GLN A 19 -9.36 -5.68 20.44
C GLN A 19 -8.83 -5.02 21.72
N PRO A 20 -8.24 -3.81 21.64
CA PRO A 20 -7.89 -3.05 22.83
C PRO A 20 -9.16 -2.51 23.51
N GLN A 21 -9.07 -2.19 24.80
CA GLN A 21 -10.15 -1.52 25.52
C GLN A 21 -10.39 -0.09 24.99
N CYS A 22 -9.32 0.58 24.59
CA CYS A 22 -9.33 1.91 23.97
C CYS A 22 -8.02 2.16 23.21
N VAL A 23 -8.01 3.21 22.38
CA VAL A 23 -6.80 3.72 21.71
C VAL A 23 -6.73 5.21 22.01
N PHE A 24 -5.62 5.66 22.62
CA PHE A 24 -5.34 7.07 22.86
C PHE A 24 -4.34 7.57 21.82
N ILE A 25 -4.68 8.66 21.13
CA ILE A 25 -3.81 9.26 20.12
C ILE A 25 -3.50 10.69 20.55
N ASP A 26 -2.30 10.91 21.10
CA ASP A 26 -1.77 12.24 21.37
C ASP A 26 -0.92 12.71 20.18
N THR A 27 -1.44 13.69 19.43
CA THR A 27 -0.75 14.22 18.24
C THR A 27 0.57 14.90 18.57
N ASN A 28 0.82 15.30 19.82
CA ASN A 28 2.11 15.88 20.22
C ASN A 28 3.25 14.88 20.12
N THR A 29 2.97 13.57 20.23
CA THR A 29 3.99 12.52 20.03
C THR A 29 4.59 12.55 18.63
N LEU A 30 3.87 13.12 17.65
CA LEU A 30 4.40 13.32 16.32
C LEU A 30 5.47 14.41 16.28
N SER A 31 5.60 15.33 17.24
CA SER A 31 6.59 16.42 17.11
C SER A 31 8.05 15.95 17.10
N THR A 32 8.33 14.74 17.61
CA THR A 32 9.68 14.16 17.68
C THR A 32 9.88 13.01 16.70
N LEU A 33 8.85 12.60 15.95
CA LEU A 33 8.94 11.53 14.97
C LEU A 33 9.78 11.99 13.76
N PRO A 34 10.77 11.22 13.26
CA PRO A 34 11.52 11.59 12.06
C PRO A 34 10.62 11.83 10.84
N ASP A 35 11.00 12.75 9.95
CA ASP A 35 10.20 13.07 8.75
C ASP A 35 9.92 11.85 7.88
N ARG A 36 10.92 10.98 7.68
CA ARG A 36 10.80 9.74 6.92
C ARG A 36 9.70 8.81 7.47
N GLU A 37 9.57 8.75 8.79
CA GLU A 37 8.54 7.93 9.46
C GLU A 37 7.14 8.57 9.34
N LEU A 38 7.06 9.91 9.40
CA LEU A 38 5.81 10.63 9.13
C LEU A 38 5.34 10.38 7.69
N GLN A 39 6.24 10.54 6.72
CA GLN A 39 5.97 10.30 5.29
C GLN A 39 5.52 8.87 5.04
N SER A 40 6.24 7.88 5.62
CA SER A 40 5.83 6.47 5.61
C SER A 40 4.41 6.28 6.15
N GLY A 41 4.04 6.93 7.26
CA GLY A 41 2.67 6.90 7.79
C GLY A 41 1.62 7.51 6.85
N VAL A 42 1.97 8.53 6.08
CA VAL A 42 1.07 9.19 5.11
C VAL A 42 0.66 8.26 3.97
N ALA A 43 1.48 7.28 3.59
CA ALA A 43 1.10 6.28 2.58
C ALA A 43 -0.20 5.54 2.94
N GLU A 44 -0.39 5.23 4.22
CA GLU A 44 -1.60 4.60 4.75
C GLU A 44 -2.80 5.56 4.76
N VAL A 45 -2.57 6.86 4.97
CA VAL A 45 -3.60 7.90 4.91
C VAL A 45 -4.12 8.04 3.48
N ILE A 46 -3.22 8.08 2.49
CA ILE A 46 -3.54 8.13 1.05
C ILE A 46 -4.39 6.94 0.63
N LYS A 47 -4.01 5.74 1.10
CA LYS A 47 -4.71 4.49 0.79
C LYS A 47 -6.21 4.55 1.10
N TYR A 48 -6.64 5.16 2.21
CA TYR A 48 -8.08 5.27 2.54
C TYR A 48 -8.86 6.04 1.48
N GLY A 49 -8.27 7.13 0.97
CA GLY A 49 -8.88 7.93 -0.08
C GLY A 49 -9.10 7.13 -1.36
N LEU A 50 -8.06 6.38 -1.76
CA LEU A 50 -8.10 5.55 -2.97
C LEU A 50 -9.12 4.42 -2.92
N ILE A 51 -9.23 3.74 -1.77
CA ILE A 51 -10.05 2.52 -1.69
C ILE A 51 -11.53 2.79 -1.42
N ARG A 52 -11.88 3.93 -0.82
CA ARG A 52 -13.26 4.16 -0.34
C ARG A 52 -13.73 5.60 -0.09
N ASP A 53 -12.87 6.61 -0.20
CA ASP A 53 -13.18 7.96 0.32
C ASP A 53 -12.62 9.06 -0.58
N ALA A 54 -13.25 9.26 -1.74
CA ALA A 54 -12.80 10.21 -2.75
C ALA A 54 -12.69 11.65 -2.21
N ASP A 55 -13.67 12.09 -1.41
CA ASP A 55 -13.64 13.41 -0.78
C ASP A 55 -12.43 13.58 0.15
N PHE A 56 -12.03 12.51 0.85
CA PHE A 56 -10.84 12.53 1.68
C PHE A 56 -9.55 12.56 0.85
N PHE A 57 -9.50 11.86 -0.28
CA PHE A 57 -8.38 11.97 -1.21
C PHE A 57 -8.24 13.39 -1.78
N ASP A 58 -9.34 14.00 -2.23
CA ASP A 58 -9.37 15.38 -2.71
C ASP A 58 -8.95 16.38 -1.61
N TRP A 59 -9.30 16.10 -0.36
CA TRP A 59 -8.82 16.88 0.79
C TRP A 59 -7.31 16.71 0.99
N GLN A 60 -6.78 15.49 0.86
CA GLN A 60 -5.34 15.23 1.02
C GLN A 60 -4.51 15.95 -0.03
N GLU A 61 -4.92 15.93 -1.31
CA GLU A 61 -4.24 16.67 -2.38
C GLU A 61 -4.09 18.17 -2.04
N LYS A 62 -5.12 18.76 -1.42
CA LYS A 62 -5.13 20.19 -1.04
C LYS A 62 -4.32 20.49 0.22
N ASN A 63 -4.10 19.51 1.10
CA ASN A 63 -3.56 19.72 2.44
C ASN A 63 -2.24 18.98 2.71
N MET A 64 -1.66 18.30 1.71
CA MET A 64 -0.46 17.49 1.89
C MET A 64 0.72 18.29 2.48
N ALA A 65 0.94 19.51 1.99
CA ALA A 65 2.00 20.38 2.52
C ALA A 65 1.79 20.69 4.02
N SER A 66 0.57 21.02 4.43
CA SER A 66 0.23 21.26 5.84
C SER A 66 0.36 19.98 6.68
N LEU A 67 0.01 18.83 6.11
CA LEU A 67 0.13 17.53 6.77
C LEU A 67 1.59 17.18 7.06
N LEU A 68 2.47 17.34 6.07
CA LEU A 68 3.92 17.13 6.22
C LEU A 68 4.57 18.18 7.13
N ALA A 69 4.05 19.42 7.14
CA ALA A 69 4.47 20.46 8.08
C ALA A 69 3.95 20.25 9.51
N ARG A 70 3.21 19.16 9.75
CA ARG A 70 2.65 18.80 11.07
C ARG A 70 1.70 19.85 11.61
N ASP A 71 0.95 20.51 10.72
CA ASP A 71 -0.10 21.44 11.14
C ASP A 71 -1.11 20.71 12.06
N PRO A 72 -1.36 21.23 13.28
CA PRO A 72 -2.14 20.51 14.28
C PRO A 72 -3.57 20.15 13.85
N ASP A 73 -4.27 21.06 13.16
CA ASP A 73 -5.64 20.83 12.71
C ASP A 73 -5.68 19.84 11.54
N THR A 74 -4.76 19.99 10.59
CA THR A 74 -4.59 19.07 9.46
C THR A 74 -4.29 17.66 9.95
N LEU A 75 -3.35 17.49 10.89
CA LEU A 75 -3.02 16.19 11.48
C LEU A 75 -4.22 15.58 12.20
N ARG A 76 -4.90 16.35 13.06
CA ARG A 76 -6.08 15.87 13.79
C ARG A 76 -7.16 15.37 12.82
N TYR A 77 -7.42 16.13 11.76
CA TYR A 77 -8.41 15.74 10.76
C TYR A 77 -7.99 14.46 10.02
N ALA A 78 -6.76 14.39 9.51
CA ALA A 78 -6.26 13.23 8.77
C ALA A 78 -6.30 11.95 9.62
N ILE A 79 -5.88 12.04 10.89
CA ILE A 79 -5.92 10.94 11.85
C ILE A 79 -7.36 10.53 12.12
N LYS A 80 -8.24 11.47 12.46
CA LYS A 80 -9.66 11.20 12.75
C LYS A 80 -10.33 10.50 11.57
N ARG A 81 -10.19 11.05 10.36
CA ARG A 81 -10.84 10.51 9.16
C ARG A 81 -10.28 9.13 8.76
N SER A 82 -8.98 8.91 8.97
CA SER A 82 -8.36 7.58 8.80
C SER A 82 -8.91 6.56 9.80
N CYS A 83 -9.09 6.97 11.06
CA CYS A 83 -9.69 6.12 12.10
C CYS A 83 -11.15 5.77 11.79
N GLU A 84 -11.97 6.74 11.36
CA GLU A 84 -13.35 6.52 10.90
C GLU A 84 -13.37 5.50 9.75
N ASN A 85 -12.52 5.71 8.74
CA ASN A 85 -12.40 4.82 7.60
C ASN A 85 -12.07 3.38 8.02
N LYS A 86 -11.11 3.20 8.92
CA LYS A 86 -10.73 1.86 9.39
C LYS A 86 -11.82 1.24 10.26
N ALA A 87 -12.43 2.01 11.15
CA ALA A 87 -13.45 1.53 12.08
C ALA A 87 -14.69 1.01 11.35
N GLU A 88 -15.16 1.73 10.32
CA GLU A 88 -16.30 1.29 9.51
C GLU A 88 -16.01 -0.02 8.77
N VAL A 89 -14.84 -0.15 8.15
CA VAL A 89 -14.44 -1.36 7.44
C VAL A 89 -14.27 -2.55 8.41
N VAL A 90 -13.64 -2.33 9.56
CA VAL A 90 -13.47 -3.37 10.58
C VAL A 90 -14.81 -3.79 11.20
N LYS A 91 -15.73 -2.84 11.39
CA LYS A 91 -17.08 -3.12 11.88
C LYS A 91 -17.88 -3.96 10.87
N ALA A 92 -17.71 -3.69 9.58
CA ALA A 92 -18.36 -4.45 8.52
C ALA A 92 -17.75 -5.85 8.33
N ASP A 93 -16.45 -6.02 8.57
CA ASP A 93 -15.74 -7.28 8.40
C ASP A 93 -14.55 -7.41 9.38
N GLU A 94 -14.82 -7.90 10.59
CA GLU A 94 -13.79 -7.98 11.63
C GLU A 94 -12.71 -9.03 11.32
N LYS A 95 -13.05 -10.11 10.59
CA LYS A 95 -12.12 -11.24 10.37
C LYS A 95 -11.43 -11.22 9.00
N GLU A 96 -11.60 -10.15 8.23
CA GLU A 96 -10.90 -9.95 6.95
C GLU A 96 -11.26 -11.00 5.89
N ALA A 97 -12.55 -11.35 5.79
CA ALA A 97 -13.06 -12.29 4.81
C ALA A 97 -13.53 -11.63 3.49
N GLY A 98 -13.74 -10.31 3.49
CA GLY A 98 -14.31 -9.56 2.38
C GLY A 98 -13.83 -8.11 2.36
N VAL A 99 -14.70 -7.17 2.71
CA VAL A 99 -14.43 -5.72 2.56
C VAL A 99 -13.19 -5.26 3.34
N ARG A 100 -12.81 -5.92 4.45
CA ARG A 100 -11.59 -5.51 5.18
C ARG A 100 -10.31 -5.89 4.45
N ALA A 101 -10.35 -6.82 3.49
CA ALA A 101 -9.20 -7.12 2.65
C ALA A 101 -8.77 -5.92 1.80
N THR A 102 -9.67 -4.98 1.49
CA THR A 102 -9.36 -3.76 0.70
C THR A 102 -8.34 -2.85 1.37
N LEU A 103 -8.22 -2.92 2.70
CA LEU A 103 -7.16 -2.23 3.45
C LEU A 103 -5.76 -2.69 3.04
N ASN A 104 -5.64 -3.77 2.26
CA ASN A 104 -4.37 -4.28 1.77
C ASN A 104 -4.03 -3.82 0.33
N LEU A 105 -4.63 -2.73 -0.18
CA LEU A 105 -4.15 -2.07 -1.41
C LEU A 105 -2.64 -1.79 -1.31
N GLY A 106 -1.91 -2.13 -2.37
CA GLY A 106 -0.45 -2.02 -2.45
C GLY A 106 0.34 -3.02 -1.60
N HIS A 107 -0.28 -3.70 -0.63
CA HIS A 107 0.46 -4.53 0.34
C HIS A 107 1.05 -5.80 -0.27
N THR A 108 0.43 -6.37 -1.31
CA THR A 108 0.98 -7.59 -1.93
C THR A 108 2.34 -7.29 -2.57
N PHE A 109 2.43 -6.21 -3.34
CA PHE A 109 3.69 -5.72 -3.92
C PHE A 109 4.63 -5.15 -2.84
N GLY A 110 4.10 -4.37 -1.90
CA GLY A 110 4.89 -3.79 -0.81
C GLY A 110 5.56 -4.85 0.07
N HIS A 111 4.85 -5.91 0.45
CA HIS A 111 5.46 -7.02 1.18
C HIS A 111 6.54 -7.75 0.35
N ALA A 112 6.37 -7.83 -0.98
CA ALA A 112 7.41 -8.37 -1.85
C ALA A 112 8.67 -7.50 -1.83
N ILE A 113 8.53 -6.18 -1.87
CA ILE A 113 9.65 -5.23 -1.76
C ILE A 113 10.33 -5.33 -0.38
N GLU A 114 9.55 -5.31 0.70
CA GLU A 114 10.08 -5.42 2.08
C GLU A 114 10.88 -6.72 2.29
N ASN A 115 10.35 -7.84 1.82
CA ASN A 115 10.99 -9.14 2.02
C ASN A 115 12.17 -9.36 1.05
N GLY A 116 12.04 -8.94 -0.21
CA GLY A 116 13.03 -9.16 -1.26
C GLY A 116 14.24 -8.23 -1.16
N SER A 117 14.07 -7.02 -0.62
CA SER A 117 15.17 -6.07 -0.39
C SER A 117 15.90 -6.30 0.95
N GLY A 118 15.32 -7.11 1.84
CA GLY A 118 15.80 -7.32 3.21
C GLY A 118 15.08 -6.44 4.23
N TYR A 119 14.73 -7.04 5.37
CA TYR A 119 14.00 -6.35 6.44
C TYR A 119 14.77 -5.14 6.98
N GLY A 120 14.10 -3.98 7.03
CA GLY A 120 14.64 -2.74 7.59
C GLY A 120 15.33 -1.82 6.57
N VAL A 121 15.45 -2.23 5.30
CA VAL A 121 15.92 -1.33 4.22
C VAL A 121 14.85 -0.28 3.89
N TRP A 122 13.63 -0.76 3.68
CA TRP A 122 12.44 0.06 3.43
C TRP A 122 11.61 0.18 4.69
N LEU A 123 11.08 1.38 4.93
CA LEU A 123 9.94 1.52 5.83
C LEU A 123 8.70 0.91 5.15
N HIS A 124 7.78 0.42 5.97
CA HIS A 124 6.58 -0.23 5.46
C HIS A 124 5.77 0.68 4.53
N GLY A 125 5.59 1.96 4.90
CA GLY A 125 4.84 2.92 4.10
C GLY A 125 5.48 3.23 2.75
N GLU A 126 6.81 3.23 2.67
CA GLU A 126 7.54 3.41 1.41
C GLU A 126 7.27 2.25 0.45
N ALA A 127 7.36 1.01 0.95
CA ALA A 127 7.06 -0.17 0.15
C ALA A 127 5.57 -0.23 -0.25
N VAL A 128 4.66 0.19 0.63
CA VAL A 128 3.23 0.31 0.33
C VAL A 128 2.95 1.39 -0.71
N ALA A 129 3.69 2.51 -0.72
CA ALA A 129 3.56 3.55 -1.73
C ALA A 129 3.89 3.01 -3.13
N ILE A 130 5.08 2.43 -3.32
CA ILE A 130 5.47 1.78 -4.59
C ILE A 130 4.47 0.70 -4.95
N GLY A 131 4.08 -0.15 -4.01
CA GLY A 131 3.11 -1.21 -4.26
C GLY A 131 1.73 -0.70 -4.66
N THR A 132 1.31 0.46 -4.15
CA THR A 132 0.05 1.12 -4.53
C THR A 132 0.13 1.65 -5.96
N VAL A 133 1.26 2.24 -6.34
CA VAL A 133 1.52 2.69 -7.71
C VAL A 133 1.55 1.50 -8.68
N MET A 134 2.18 0.39 -8.31
CA MET A 134 2.12 -0.86 -9.10
C MET A 134 0.68 -1.35 -9.27
N ALA A 135 -0.12 -1.38 -8.19
CA ALA A 135 -1.52 -1.78 -8.26
C ALA A 135 -2.35 -0.84 -9.16
N ALA A 136 -2.07 0.46 -9.17
CA ALA A 136 -2.72 1.43 -10.04
C ALA A 136 -2.37 1.19 -11.51
N ASN A 137 -1.08 1.01 -11.85
CA ASN A 137 -0.64 0.69 -13.20
C ASN A 137 -1.24 -0.62 -13.71
N MET A 138 -1.26 -1.66 -12.88
CA MET A 138 -1.93 -2.92 -13.20
C MET A 138 -3.43 -2.72 -13.45
N SER A 139 -4.10 -1.92 -12.61
CA SER A 139 -5.53 -1.61 -12.78
C SER A 139 -5.81 -0.86 -14.08
N ALA A 140 -4.92 0.04 -14.50
CA ALA A 140 -5.03 0.77 -15.76
C ALA A 140 -4.75 -0.14 -16.97
N ARG A 141 -3.78 -1.05 -16.90
CA ARG A 141 -3.51 -2.10 -17.91
C ARG A 141 -4.74 -3.00 -18.13
N MET A 142 -5.47 -3.29 -17.06
CA MET A 142 -6.74 -4.02 -17.09
C MET A 142 -7.92 -3.20 -17.65
N GLY A 143 -7.72 -1.92 -17.94
CA GLY A 143 -8.78 -0.99 -18.36
C GLY A 143 -9.80 -0.69 -17.26
N TRP A 144 -9.44 -0.89 -15.98
CA TRP A 144 -10.36 -0.73 -14.85
C TRP A 144 -10.36 0.68 -14.28
N ILE A 145 -9.29 1.44 -14.49
CA ILE A 145 -9.19 2.86 -14.14
C ILE A 145 -8.60 3.65 -15.30
N ASP A 146 -8.87 4.95 -15.32
CA ASP A 146 -8.32 5.87 -16.30
C ASP A 146 -6.88 6.29 -15.94
N GLN A 147 -6.08 6.62 -16.95
CA GLN A 147 -4.70 7.11 -16.79
C GLN A 147 -4.64 8.42 -15.99
N SER A 148 -5.70 9.23 -16.01
CA SER A 148 -5.82 10.42 -15.16
C SER A 148 -5.80 10.08 -13.67
N LEU A 149 -6.42 8.96 -13.25
CA LEU A 149 -6.37 8.51 -11.85
C LEU A 149 -4.98 7.98 -11.49
N VAL A 150 -4.32 7.26 -12.41
CA VAL A 150 -2.92 6.84 -12.23
C VAL A 150 -2.05 8.08 -12.00
N LYS A 151 -2.18 9.12 -12.82
CA LYS A 151 -1.42 10.36 -12.67
C LYS A 151 -1.66 11.02 -11.31
N ARG A 152 -2.91 11.12 -10.85
CA ARG A 152 -3.22 11.68 -9.52
C ARG A 152 -2.57 10.89 -8.38
N ILE A 153 -2.47 9.56 -8.51
CA ILE A 153 -1.78 8.70 -7.55
C ILE A 153 -0.28 9.00 -7.53
N TYR A 154 0.36 9.15 -8.69
CA TYR A 154 1.77 9.58 -8.73
C TYR A 154 1.96 10.97 -8.11
N ASP A 155 1.13 11.94 -8.50
CA ASP A 155 1.24 13.33 -8.04
C ASP A 155 1.09 13.44 -6.50
N ILE A 156 0.14 12.70 -5.89
CA ILE A 156 -0.05 12.75 -4.44
C ILE A 156 1.07 12.03 -3.66
N MET A 157 1.64 10.96 -4.23
CA MET A 157 2.78 10.27 -3.62
C MET A 157 4.03 11.15 -3.65
N ASP A 158 4.28 11.84 -4.76
CA ASP A 158 5.36 12.83 -4.88
C ASP A 158 5.17 14.00 -3.91
N ALA A 159 3.95 14.56 -3.83
CA ALA A 159 3.62 15.61 -2.86
C ALA A 159 3.81 15.15 -1.39
N ALA A 160 3.70 13.85 -1.12
CA ALA A 160 3.95 13.25 0.18
C ALA A 160 5.43 12.92 0.44
N ASN A 161 6.33 13.17 -0.52
CA ASN A 161 7.73 12.73 -0.54
C ASN A 161 7.86 11.19 -0.38
N LEU A 162 6.94 10.44 -0.99
CA LEU A 162 6.96 8.99 -0.99
C LEU A 162 7.58 8.45 -2.29
N PRO A 163 8.32 7.33 -2.21
CA PRO A 163 8.89 6.70 -3.39
C PRO A 163 7.79 6.06 -4.24
N VAL A 164 7.91 6.23 -5.55
CA VAL A 164 7.00 5.65 -6.56
C VAL A 164 7.68 4.61 -7.45
N GLU A 165 9.00 4.47 -7.32
CA GLU A 165 9.86 3.57 -8.10
C GLU A 165 10.88 2.87 -7.18
N LEU A 166 11.42 1.75 -7.66
CA LEU A 166 12.55 1.09 -7.02
C LEU A 166 13.86 1.77 -7.44
N PRO A 167 14.86 1.88 -6.55
CA PRO A 167 16.15 2.45 -6.91
C PRO A 167 16.90 1.52 -7.88
N LEU A 168 17.77 2.09 -8.71
CA LEU A 168 18.51 1.35 -9.74
C LEU A 168 19.40 0.23 -9.16
N ASP A 169 19.91 0.41 -7.95
CA ASP A 169 20.71 -0.59 -7.24
C ASP A 169 19.85 -1.60 -6.43
N SER A 170 18.53 -1.56 -6.59
CA SER A 170 17.61 -2.52 -5.98
C SER A 170 17.96 -3.95 -6.39
N PRO A 171 18.00 -4.90 -5.44
CA PRO A 171 18.21 -6.32 -5.74
C PRO A 171 16.93 -6.99 -6.29
N MET A 172 15.80 -6.27 -6.30
CA MET A 172 14.52 -6.80 -6.76
C MET A 172 14.55 -7.13 -8.25
N ASN A 173 13.87 -8.22 -8.60
CA ASN A 173 13.60 -8.64 -9.98
C ASN A 173 12.27 -9.39 -10.05
N ALA A 174 11.83 -9.72 -11.26
CA ALA A 174 10.54 -10.35 -11.48
C ALA A 174 10.40 -11.69 -10.74
N GLU A 175 11.47 -12.50 -10.72
CA GLU A 175 11.48 -13.79 -10.00
C GLU A 175 11.27 -13.59 -8.50
N THR A 176 11.95 -12.60 -7.90
CA THR A 176 11.81 -12.27 -6.48
C THR A 176 10.38 -11.85 -6.15
N PHE A 177 9.78 -10.98 -6.97
CA PHE A 177 8.38 -10.59 -6.79
C PHE A 177 7.44 -11.79 -6.82
N LEU A 178 7.50 -12.60 -7.89
CA LEU A 178 6.60 -13.74 -8.08
C LEU A 178 6.74 -14.76 -6.94
N LYS A 179 7.98 -15.06 -6.52
CA LYS A 179 8.27 -15.99 -5.43
C LYS A 179 7.73 -15.51 -4.09
N VAL A 180 7.87 -14.22 -3.76
CA VAL A 180 7.37 -13.69 -2.48
C VAL A 180 5.85 -13.55 -2.52
N MET A 181 5.28 -13.14 -3.65
CA MET A 181 3.83 -13.01 -3.81
C MET A 181 3.10 -14.37 -3.73
N SER A 182 3.73 -15.48 -4.14
CA SER A 182 3.12 -16.82 -4.08
C SER A 182 2.89 -17.34 -2.66
N VAL A 183 3.52 -16.75 -1.64
CA VAL A 183 3.35 -17.13 -0.22
C VAL A 183 2.54 -16.08 0.57
N ASP A 184 1.96 -15.08 -0.10
CA ASP A 184 1.12 -14.07 0.55
C ASP A 184 -0.16 -14.70 1.12
N LYS A 185 -0.59 -14.20 2.28
CA LYS A 185 -1.77 -14.73 3.02
C LYS A 185 -3.08 -14.62 2.24
N LYS A 186 -3.12 -13.83 1.17
CA LYS A 186 -4.30 -13.69 0.31
C LYS A 186 -4.44 -14.82 -0.71
N VAL A 187 -3.43 -15.68 -0.84
CA VAL A 187 -3.54 -16.92 -1.61
C VAL A 187 -4.58 -17.82 -0.94
N ALA A 188 -5.74 -17.98 -1.58
CA ALA A 188 -6.75 -18.93 -1.18
C ALA A 188 -6.84 -20.02 -2.24
N ASN A 189 -6.79 -21.28 -1.82
CA ASN A 189 -6.81 -22.44 -2.71
C ASN A 189 -5.76 -22.41 -3.85
N GLY A 190 -4.60 -21.78 -3.60
CA GLY A 190 -3.53 -21.64 -4.59
C GLY A 190 -3.71 -20.49 -5.59
N GLN A 191 -4.82 -19.74 -5.52
CA GLN A 191 -5.04 -18.57 -6.37
C GLN A 191 -4.67 -17.28 -5.63
N LEU A 192 -3.76 -16.50 -6.22
CA LEU A 192 -3.40 -15.17 -5.73
C LEU A 192 -4.60 -14.23 -5.86
N ARG A 193 -4.88 -13.48 -4.80
CA ARG A 193 -5.89 -12.42 -4.82
C ARG A 193 -5.24 -11.07 -4.52
N LEU A 194 -5.63 -10.06 -5.29
CA LEU A 194 -5.09 -8.72 -5.22
C LEU A 194 -6.19 -7.72 -4.84
N ILE A 195 -5.75 -6.57 -4.34
CA ILE A 195 -6.60 -5.40 -4.23
C ILE A 195 -6.21 -4.48 -5.37
N LEU A 196 -7.15 -4.23 -6.27
CA LEU A 196 -6.98 -3.40 -7.45
C LEU A 196 -8.03 -2.29 -7.46
N LEU A 197 -7.72 -1.18 -8.11
CA LEU A 197 -8.64 -0.07 -8.27
C LEU A 197 -9.57 -0.35 -9.44
N LYS A 198 -10.83 0.10 -9.35
CA LYS A 198 -11.79 -0.07 -10.45
C LYS A 198 -12.89 0.96 -10.40
N GLY A 199 -13.13 1.60 -11.54
CA GLY A 199 -14.07 2.70 -11.67
C GLY A 199 -13.42 4.03 -11.24
N GLU A 200 -14.23 4.87 -10.60
CA GLU A 200 -13.81 6.19 -10.15
C GLU A 200 -13.00 6.11 -8.85
N LEU A 201 -12.31 7.21 -8.53
CA LEU A 201 -11.60 7.40 -7.27
C LEU A 201 -12.48 6.99 -6.07
N GLY A 202 -11.88 6.35 -5.06
CA GLY A 202 -12.61 5.83 -3.91
C GLY A 202 -13.26 4.47 -4.14
N ASN A 203 -12.88 3.74 -5.20
CA ASN A 203 -13.39 2.40 -5.47
C ASN A 203 -12.25 1.42 -5.74
N CYS A 204 -12.33 0.26 -5.09
CA CYS A 204 -11.43 -0.87 -5.31
C CYS A 204 -12.18 -2.19 -5.19
N LEU A 205 -11.54 -3.28 -5.62
CA LEU A 205 -12.05 -4.62 -5.43
C LEU A 205 -10.96 -5.56 -4.90
N PHE A 206 -11.39 -6.54 -4.12
CA PHE A 206 -10.61 -7.72 -3.76
C PHE A 206 -10.95 -8.84 -4.74
N THR A 207 -10.00 -9.25 -5.57
CA THR A 207 -10.27 -10.17 -6.68
C THR A 207 -9.13 -11.14 -6.97
N GLY A 208 -9.48 -12.34 -7.41
CA GLY A 208 -8.56 -13.28 -8.09
C GLY A 208 -8.75 -13.30 -9.61
N ASP A 209 -9.75 -12.57 -10.12
CA ASP A 209 -10.12 -12.51 -11.53
C ASP A 209 -9.40 -11.33 -12.19
N PHE A 210 -8.11 -11.50 -12.46
CA PHE A 210 -7.28 -10.54 -13.21
C PHE A 210 -6.41 -11.27 -14.23
N ASP A 211 -5.91 -10.55 -15.24
CA ASP A 211 -4.96 -11.10 -16.20
C ASP A 211 -3.58 -11.24 -15.56
N GLU A 212 -3.08 -12.48 -15.48
CA GLU A 212 -1.73 -12.75 -14.97
C GLU A 212 -0.65 -12.08 -15.81
N GLN A 213 -0.88 -11.89 -17.12
CA GLN A 213 0.08 -11.19 -17.97
C GLN A 213 0.17 -9.72 -17.59
N ALA A 214 -0.97 -9.06 -17.32
CA ALA A 214 -0.97 -7.67 -16.83
C ALA A 214 -0.18 -7.52 -15.52
N MET A 215 -0.25 -8.51 -14.62
CA MET A 215 0.57 -8.53 -13.41
C MET A 215 2.07 -8.65 -13.72
N LYS A 216 2.45 -9.59 -14.60
CA LYS A 216 3.85 -9.80 -15.00
C LYS A 216 4.42 -8.58 -15.70
N ASP A 217 3.70 -8.00 -16.65
CA ASP A 217 4.11 -6.78 -17.37
C ASP A 217 4.30 -5.59 -16.40
N THR A 218 3.44 -5.47 -15.39
CA THR A 218 3.59 -4.45 -14.34
C THR A 218 4.84 -4.69 -13.51
N ILE A 219 5.12 -5.94 -13.13
CA ILE A 219 6.34 -6.27 -12.38
C ILE A 219 7.58 -5.98 -13.23
N ASP A 220 7.59 -6.42 -14.49
CA ASP A 220 8.71 -6.25 -15.42
C ASP A 220 9.02 -4.77 -15.66
N GLU A 221 8.00 -3.92 -15.82
CA GLU A 221 8.16 -2.47 -15.93
C GLU A 221 8.89 -1.87 -14.71
N PHE A 222 8.48 -2.24 -13.50
CA PHE A 222 9.03 -1.66 -12.25
C PHE A 222 10.42 -2.18 -11.88
N VAL A 223 10.87 -3.28 -12.49
CA VAL A 223 12.21 -3.82 -12.25
C VAL A 223 13.14 -3.65 -13.45
N ALA A 224 12.67 -3.16 -14.60
CA ALA A 224 13.43 -3.12 -15.86
C ALA A 224 14.81 -2.47 -15.74
N GLU A 225 14.93 -1.43 -14.92
CA GLU A 225 16.17 -0.68 -14.73
C GLU A 225 16.95 -1.09 -13.47
N CYS A 226 16.43 -2.01 -12.67
CA CYS A 226 17.08 -2.49 -11.46
C CYS A 226 18.30 -3.37 -11.80
N SER A 227 19.36 -3.28 -11.01
CA SER A 227 20.61 -4.03 -11.18
C SER A 227 20.42 -5.56 -11.17
N GLY A 228 19.33 -6.05 -10.56
CA GLY A 228 18.91 -7.46 -10.54
C GLY A 228 18.05 -7.91 -11.73
N ALA A 229 17.61 -7.00 -12.61
CA ALA A 229 17.02 -7.38 -13.89
C ALA A 229 18.12 -8.01 -14.73
N SER A 230 18.09 -9.33 -14.79
CA SER A 230 19.00 -10.12 -15.61
C SER A 230 19.08 -9.47 -16.98
N LYS A 231 20.28 -9.02 -17.37
CA LYS A 231 20.62 -8.77 -18.76
C LYS A 231 20.51 -10.10 -19.48
N VAL A 232 19.30 -10.53 -19.81
CA VAL A 232 19.06 -11.57 -20.81
C VAL A 232 19.30 -10.89 -22.15
N ALA A 233 20.58 -10.69 -22.45
CA ALA A 233 21.06 -10.28 -23.74
C ALA A 233 21.38 -11.55 -24.54
N ALA A 234 20.60 -11.72 -25.61
CA ALA A 234 20.84 -12.47 -26.85
C ALA A 234 21.26 -13.96 -26.77
#